data_AF-A0A6N2U2B5-F1
#
_entry.id   AF-A0A6N2U2B5-F1
#
_cell.length_a   1.000
_cell.length_b   1.000
_cell.length_c   1.000
_cell.angle_alpha   90.00
_cell.angle_beta   90.00
_cell.angle_gamma   90.00
#
_symmetry.space_group_name_H-M   'P 1'
#
loop_
_entity.id
_entity.type
_entity.pdbx_description
1 polymer ?
#
loop_
_entity_poly.entity_id
_entity_poly.type
_entity_poly.pdbx_seq_one_letter_code
_entity_poly.pdbx_strand_id
1 'polypeptide(L)' 'MTVGAFVRLEQAPQNEIEQERAAHAFATLLPSCSCLKQNKEIYNAIVTTVTELATLAPVYHLKCLPDREATELCRKTVEG' A
#
# COMPACT_ATOMS: atom_id res chain seq x y z
N MET A 1 11.69 1.11 -15.43
CA MET A 1 11.05 0.12 -14.54
C MET A 1 9.83 0.78 -13.93
N THR A 2 8.65 0.16 -14.04
CA THR A 2 7.44 0.58 -13.35
C THR A 2 7.33 -0.12 -12.00
N VAL A 3 6.65 0.49 -11.03
CA VAL A 3 6.35 -0.15 -9.73
C VAL A 3 5.33 -1.28 -9.98
N GLY A 4 5.58 -2.48 -9.42
CA GLY A 4 4.70 -3.64 -9.59
C GLY A 4 3.44 -3.58 -8.72
N ALA A 5 3.58 -3.21 -7.45
CA ALA A 5 2.49 -2.98 -6.51
C ALA A 5 2.98 -2.22 -5.27
N PHE A 6 2.05 -1.70 -4.48
CA PHE A 6 2.31 -1.25 -3.11
C PHE A 6 1.76 -2.27 -2.12
N VAL A 7 2.53 -2.61 -1.09
CA VAL A 7 2.10 -3.59 -0.07
C VAL A 7 2.21 -2.96 1.31
N ARG A 8 1.08 -2.87 2.00
CA ARG A 8 1.03 -2.49 3.41
C ARG A 8 1.26 -3.73 4.26
N LEU A 9 2.25 -3.67 5.15
CA LEU A 9 2.53 -4.75 6.09
C LEU A 9 1.81 -4.52 7.41
N GLU A 10 1.21 -5.58 7.94
CA GLU A 10 0.65 -5.66 9.28
C GLU A 10 1.13 -6.96 9.95
N GLN A 11 1.69 -6.86 11.15
CA GLN A 11 2.06 -8.04 11.92
C GLN A 11 0.80 -8.76 12.42
N ALA A 12 0.64 -10.04 12.07
CA ALA A 12 -0.57 -10.81 12.34
C ALA A 12 -0.23 -12.27 12.71
N PRO A 13 -1.19 -13.05 13.27
CA PRO A 13 -0.94 -14.45 13.64
C PRO A 13 -0.91 -15.40 12.43
N GLN A 14 -1.16 -14.92 11.21
CA GLN A 14 -1.16 -15.71 9.97
C GLN A 14 -0.76 -14.86 8.76
N ASN A 15 -0.27 -15.54 7.71
CA ASN A 15 0.08 -14.94 6.43
C ASN A 15 -1.14 -14.87 5.51
N GLU A 16 -1.59 -13.66 5.18
CA GLU A 16 -2.78 -13.40 4.36
C GLU A 16 -2.58 -12.11 3.57
N ILE A 17 -2.80 -12.17 2.26
CA ILE A 17 -2.68 -11.00 1.37
C ILE A 17 -3.98 -10.79 0.61
N GLU A 18 -4.50 -9.57 0.68
CA GLU A 18 -5.71 -9.17 -0.02
C GLU A 18 -5.45 -7.91 -0.85
N GLN A 19 -6.05 -7.83 -2.03
CA GLN A 19 -6.01 -6.62 -2.83
C GLN A 19 -7.00 -5.59 -2.29
N GLU A 20 -6.53 -4.37 -2.06
CA GLU A 20 -7.37 -3.28 -1.63
C GLU A 20 -8.31 -2.82 -2.74
N ARG A 21 -9.54 -2.51 -2.37
CA ARG A 21 -10.48 -1.81 -3.27
C ARG A 21 -9.98 -0.39 -3.51
N ALA A 22 -10.32 0.22 -4.64
CA ALA A 22 -9.81 1.55 -5.03
C ALA A 22 -9.90 2.62 -3.91
N ALA A 23 -11.01 2.69 -3.17
CA ALA A 23 -11.15 3.64 -2.06
C ALA A 23 -10.23 3.31 -0.87
N HIS A 24 -10.02 2.03 -0.58
CA HIS A 24 -9.13 1.59 0.50
C HIS A 24 -7.66 1.70 0.09
N ALA A 25 -7.32 1.53 -1.19
CA ALA A 25 -5.96 1.71 -1.70
C ALA A 25 -5.41 3.10 -1.36
N PHE A 26 -6.21 4.16 -1.56
CA PHE A 26 -5.86 5.52 -1.13
C PHE A 26 -5.67 5.62 0.39
N ALA A 27 -6.62 5.08 1.17
CA ALA A 27 -6.57 5.13 2.63
C ALA A 27 -5.36 4.36 3.21
N THR A 28 -4.92 3.31 2.52
CA THR A 28 -3.77 2.49 2.87
C THR A 28 -2.44 3.21 2.59
N LEU A 29 -2.38 4.01 1.52
CA LEU A 29 -1.17 4.75 1.12
C LEU A 29 -0.99 6.09 1.86
N LEU A 30 -2.07 6.84 2.07
CA LEU A 30 -2.00 8.20 2.63
C LEU A 30 -1.22 8.31 3.97
N PRO A 31 -1.36 7.37 4.93
CA PRO A 31 -0.62 7.43 6.19
C PRO A 31 0.90 7.31 6.04
N SER A 32 1.39 6.83 4.90
CA SER A 32 2.82 6.72 4.59
C SER A 32 3.45 8.06 4.17
N CYS A 33 2.62 9.09 3.95
CA CYS A 33 3.07 10.42 3.54
C CYS A 33 3.21 11.36 4.75
N SER A 34 4.44 11.77 5.06
CA SER A 34 4.71 12.80 6.07
C SER A 34 4.24 14.17 5.60
N CYS A 35 3.25 14.76 6.27
CA CYS A 35 2.79 16.11 5.95
C CYS A 35 2.16 16.87 7.12
N LEU A 36 2.31 18.19 7.09
CA LEU A 36 1.54 19.09 7.94
C LEU A 36 0.17 19.32 7.30
N LYS A 37 -0.88 18.68 7.84
CA LYS A 37 -2.27 18.83 7.34
C LYS A 37 -2.76 20.28 7.32
N GLN A 38 -2.17 21.14 8.15
CA GLN A 38 -2.47 22.58 8.19
C GLN A 38 -1.96 23.34 6.97
N ASN A 39 -0.89 22.85 6.32
CA ASN A 39 -0.45 23.37 5.03
C ASN A 39 -1.31 22.75 3.92
N LYS A 40 -2.40 23.46 3.58
CA LYS A 40 -3.39 22.99 2.61
C LYS A 40 -2.80 22.74 1.22
N GLU A 41 -1.83 23.54 0.79
CA GLU A 41 -1.20 23.39 -0.52
C GLU A 41 -0.44 22.07 -0.62
N ILE A 42 0.44 21.80 0.34
CA ILE A 42 1.21 20.54 0.40
C ILE A 42 0.27 19.36 0.60
N TYR A 43 -0.71 19.48 1.50
CA TYR A 43 -1.66 18.39 1.75
C TYR A 43 -2.48 18.04 0.50
N ASN A 44 -2.97 19.04 -0.24
CA ASN A 44 -3.71 18.80 -1.48
C ASN A 44 -2.83 18.14 -2.54
N ALA A 45 -1.57 18.58 -2.70
CA ALA A 45 -0.64 17.95 -3.63
C ALA A 45 -0.38 16.47 -3.28
N ILE A 46 -0.27 16.15 -1.99
CA ILE A 46 -0.13 14.77 -1.52
C ILE A 46 -1.39 13.96 -1.79
N VAL A 47 -2.57 14.49 -1.50
CA VAL A 47 -3.84 13.82 -1.80
C VAL A 47 -3.95 13.50 -3.29
N THR A 48 -3.65 14.45 -4.17
CA THR A 48 -3.64 14.24 -5.63
C THR A 48 -2.65 13.14 -6.00
N THR A 49 -1.40 13.24 -5.55
CA THR A 49 -0.35 12.27 -5.88
C THR A 49 -0.70 10.86 -5.39
N VAL A 50 -1.17 10.72 -4.16
CA VAL A 50 -1.54 9.41 -3.58
C VAL A 50 -2.76 8.82 -4.31
N THR A 51 -3.70 9.66 -4.73
CA THR A 51 -4.84 9.22 -5.56
C THR A 51 -4.35 8.65 -6.88
N GLU A 52 -3.42 9.33 -7.55
CA GLU A 52 -2.80 8.83 -8.79
C GLU A 52 -2.06 7.51 -8.54
N LEU A 53 -1.21 7.42 -7.50
CA LEU A 53 -0.50 6.18 -7.16
C LEU A 53 -1.44 5.00 -6.90
N ALA A 54 -2.55 5.23 -6.18
CA ALA A 54 -3.57 4.23 -5.91
C ALA A 54 -4.29 3.72 -7.17
N THR A 55 -4.21 4.45 -8.29
CA THR A 55 -4.77 4.05 -9.59
C THR A 55 -3.75 3.48 -10.57
N LEU A 56 -2.45 3.77 -10.36
CA LEU A 56 -1.37 3.35 -11.25
C LEU A 56 -0.88 1.93 -11.00
N ALA A 57 -0.98 1.44 -9.76
CA ALA A 57 -0.54 0.10 -9.40
C ALA A 57 -1.49 -0.53 -8.35
N PRO A 58 -1.61 -1.87 -8.32
CA PRO A 58 -2.32 -2.56 -7.26
C PRO A 58 -1.78 -2.20 -5.88
N VAL A 59 -2.69 -2.07 -4.91
CA VAL A 59 -2.34 -1.93 -3.49
C VAL A 59 -2.84 -3.18 -2.78
N TYR A 60 -1.97 -3.80 -2.00
CA TYR A 60 -2.29 -4.97 -1.19
C TYR A 60 -2.11 -4.68 0.28
N HIS A 61 -2.87 -5.39 1.09
CA HIS A 61 -2.65 -5.49 2.53
C HIS A 61 -2.16 -6.90 2.84
N LEU A 62 -0.93 -7.01 3.33
CA LEU A 62 -0.31 -8.25 3.77
C LEU A 62 -0.26 -8.29 5.30
N LYS A 63 -1.10 -9.14 5.87
CA LYS A 63 -0.96 -9.64 7.24
C LYS A 63 0.13 -10.70 7.23
N CYS A 64 1.15 -10.56 8.09
CA CYS A 64 2.29 -11.47 8.07
C CYS A 64 2.85 -11.81 9.45
N LEU A 65 3.35 -13.04 9.55
CA LEU A 65 4.35 -13.48 10.51
C LEU A 65 5.75 -13.05 10.04
N PRO A 66 6.77 -12.97 10.92
CA PRO A 66 8.14 -12.60 10.54
C PRO A 66 8.87 -13.83 10.00
N ASP A 67 8.31 -14.46 8.97
CA ASP A 67 8.79 -15.71 8.40
C ASP A 67 9.05 -15.59 6.89
N ARG A 68 9.64 -16.66 6.34
CA ARG A 68 9.95 -16.74 4.92
C ARG A 68 8.68 -16.86 4.06
N GLU A 69 7.64 -17.51 4.57
CA GLU A 69 6.40 -17.78 3.82
C GLU A 69 5.67 -16.49 3.47
N ALA A 70 5.65 -15.50 4.37
CA ALA A 70 5.11 -14.16 4.11
C ALA A 70 5.79 -13.48 2.92
N THR A 71 7.12 -13.58 2.82
CA THR A 71 7.88 -12.99 1.72
C THR A 71 7.60 -13.70 0.40
N GLU A 72 7.51 -15.03 0.42
CA GLU A 72 7.16 -15.81 -0.77
C GLU A 72 5.72 -15.55 -1.24
N LEU A 73 4.78 -15.38 -0.32
CA LEU A 73 3.39 -14.99 -0.60
C LEU A 73 3.33 -13.61 -1.26
N CYS A 74 4.03 -12.63 -0.69
CA CYS A 74 4.14 -11.28 -1.26
C CYS A 74 4.67 -11.32 -2.70
N ARG A 75 5.82 -11.97 -2.92
CA ARG A 75 6.44 -12.07 -4.23
C ARG A 75 5.52 -12.71 -5.26
N LYS A 76 4.93 -13.87 -4.93
CA LYS A 76 4.00 -14.58 -5.84
C LYS A 76 2.79 -13.74 -6.22
N THR A 77 2.32 -12.87 -5.33
CA THR A 77 1.14 -12.03 -5.56
C THR A 77 1.47 -10.80 -6.39
N VAL A 78 2.67 -10.22 -6.21
CA VAL A 78 3.09 -8.99 -6.90
C VAL A 78 3.69 -9.27 -8.29
N GLU A 79 4.38 -10.39 -8.46
CA GLU A 79 5.01 -10.79 -9.74
C GLU A 79 4.11 -11.69 -10.60
N GLY A 80 3.00 -12.18 -10.03
CA GLY A 80 2.05 -13.08 -10.68
C GLY A 80 1.14 -12.42 -11.71
#